data_AF-A0A6P8ISQ8-F1
#
_entry.id   AF-A0A6P8ISQ8-F1
#
_cell.length_a   1.000
_cell.length_b   1.000
_cell.length_c   1.000
_cell.angle_alpha   90.00
_cell.angle_beta   90.00
_cell.angle_gamma   90.00
#
_symmetry.space_group_name_H-M   'P 1'
#
loop_
_entity.id
_entity.type
_entity.pdbx_description
1 polymer ?
#
loop_
_entity_poly.entity_id
_entity_poly.type
_entity_poly.pdbx_seq_one_letter_code
_entity_poly.pdbx_strand_id
1 'polypeptide(L)'
;MAIWNKVVPIEDLSPLIDLIKDNGGETNLSLSLRIPGLTWNSKYGSQTSTEYKELKQKLINNVTFVDGMYGKQYHTNTQLVSIQRIAGMPSGHNVVANLKISFTQLKHTTAIELQEILENLIIGGQNTEIVECSSDDNFFCSIPTNVNVRPGKKSTEIVVGWKTFTDGFNDNGYYRHHRFVYNISSTANGTTTWADTLSTGISIVGGLKPFTHYCIRMAIESFKASGFFSEPKCTRTNQDKPSIPPIILSAYNTSHVSIFVEWNQTIPRAGWNGIPIGYQVDWVVGNRNFGINDSYYNITTGLRPYTWYTIKVSGRTIVGAGASNAVQVRTSEWCK
;
A
#
# COMPACT_ATOMS: atom_id res chain seq x y z
N MET A 1 -60.84 -14.72 1.10
CA MET A 1 -59.90 -15.49 1.93
C MET A 1 -58.63 -14.65 2.04
N ALA A 2 -58.56 -13.77 3.04
CA ALA A 2 -57.50 -12.76 3.14
C ALA A 2 -56.26 -13.40 3.75
N ILE A 3 -55.14 -13.31 3.03
CA ILE A 3 -53.82 -13.75 3.48
C ILE A 3 -53.36 -12.76 4.56
N TRP A 4 -53.39 -13.26 5.79
CA TRP A 4 -52.83 -12.76 7.03
C TRP A 4 -51.84 -11.58 6.94
N ASN A 5 -52.26 -10.44 7.51
CA ASN A 5 -51.39 -9.52 8.22
C ASN A 5 -50.77 -10.26 9.42
N LYS A 6 -49.66 -10.96 9.21
CA LYS A 6 -48.84 -11.43 10.33
C LYS A 6 -48.03 -10.23 10.81
N VAL A 7 -48.39 -9.68 11.96
CA VAL A 7 -47.58 -8.67 12.65
C VAL A 7 -46.27 -9.36 13.02
N VAL A 8 -45.20 -9.01 12.33
CA VAL A 8 -43.85 -9.49 12.64
C VAL A 8 -43.36 -8.69 13.85
N PRO A 9 -42.91 -9.33 14.94
CA PRO A 9 -42.30 -8.64 16.07
C PRO A 9 -41.17 -7.72 15.59
N ILE A 10 -41.05 -6.52 16.17
CA ILE A 10 -40.06 -5.53 15.73
C ILE A 10 -38.62 -6.03 15.89
N GLU A 11 -38.42 -6.92 16.87
CA GLU A 11 -37.17 -7.62 17.18
C GLU A 11 -36.77 -8.62 16.09
N ASP A 12 -37.73 -9.27 15.43
CA ASP A 12 -37.50 -10.11 14.24
C ASP A 12 -37.27 -9.27 12.96
N LEU A 13 -37.66 -7.99 12.99
CA LEU A 13 -37.41 -7.02 11.92
C LEU A 13 -36.11 -6.22 12.12
N SER A 14 -35.45 -6.31 13.27
CA SER A 14 -34.20 -5.58 13.53
C SER A 14 -33.16 -5.79 12.42
N PRO A 15 -32.92 -7.04 11.94
CA PRO A 15 -32.00 -7.27 10.84
C PRO A 15 -32.43 -6.61 9.53
N LEU A 16 -33.74 -6.52 9.28
CA LEU A 16 -34.31 -5.90 8.08
C LEU A 16 -34.31 -4.36 8.19
N ILE A 17 -34.55 -3.81 9.37
CA ILE A 17 -34.49 -2.38 9.67
C ILE A 17 -33.05 -1.88 9.54
N ASP A 18 -32.08 -2.63 10.04
CA ASP A 18 -30.66 -2.32 9.86
C ASP A 18 -30.28 -2.44 8.38
N LEU A 19 -30.76 -3.46 7.66
CA LEU A 19 -30.58 -3.59 6.21
C LEU A 19 -31.20 -2.42 5.43
N ILE A 20 -32.34 -1.88 5.85
CA ILE A 20 -33.03 -0.74 5.21
C ILE A 20 -32.33 0.60 5.55
N LYS A 21 -31.89 0.78 6.79
CA LYS A 21 -31.04 1.93 7.19
C LYS A 21 -29.72 1.93 6.41
N ASP A 22 -29.15 0.76 6.21
CA ASP A 22 -27.85 0.60 5.56
C ASP A 22 -27.93 0.56 4.02
N ASN A 23 -29.07 0.22 3.38
CA ASN A 23 -29.18 0.16 1.90
C ASN A 23 -29.66 1.44 1.20
N GLY A 24 -29.68 2.60 1.86
CA GLY A 24 -29.99 3.86 1.15
C GLY A 24 -30.52 5.03 1.96
N GLY A 25 -30.37 5.01 3.29
CA GLY A 25 -30.70 6.16 4.13
C GLY A 25 -29.61 7.23 4.13
N GLU A 26 -29.95 8.41 4.63
CA GLU A 26 -28.96 9.44 4.96
C GLU A 26 -27.98 8.90 6.01
N THR A 27 -26.69 9.18 5.84
CA THR A 27 -25.66 8.87 6.84
C THR A 27 -25.14 10.16 7.44
N ASN A 28 -25.13 10.22 8.76
CA ASN A 28 -24.62 11.34 9.52
C ASN A 28 -23.33 10.95 10.25
N LEU A 29 -22.28 11.66 9.88
CA LEU A 29 -20.94 11.49 10.39
C LEU A 29 -20.60 12.66 11.31
N SER A 30 -20.04 12.37 12.48
CA SER A 30 -19.38 13.37 13.34
C SER A 30 -17.88 13.07 13.40
N LEU A 31 -17.07 14.09 13.13
CA LEU A 31 -15.60 13.99 13.09
C LEU A 31 -14.96 15.04 13.99
N SER A 32 -13.90 14.64 14.69
CA SER A 32 -13.00 15.55 15.39
C SER A 32 -11.70 15.65 14.59
N LEU A 33 -11.46 16.82 13.99
CA LEU A 33 -10.28 17.08 13.15
C LEU A 33 -9.29 17.97 13.91
N ARG A 34 -8.09 17.44 14.20
CA ARG A 34 -7.00 18.21 14.78
C ARG A 34 -6.28 19.00 13.69
N ILE A 35 -5.88 20.22 14.05
CA ILE A 35 -5.21 21.16 13.16
C ILE A 35 -3.86 21.57 13.76
N PRO A 36 -2.80 20.75 13.57
CA PRO A 36 -1.49 20.97 14.16
C PRO A 36 -0.83 22.31 13.77
N GLY A 37 -1.12 22.83 12.57
CA GLY A 37 -0.53 24.09 12.11
C GLY A 37 -1.06 25.35 12.80
N LEU A 38 -2.09 25.25 13.64
CA LEU A 38 -2.69 26.40 14.33
C LEU A 38 -2.44 26.37 15.83
N THR A 39 -2.16 27.53 16.41
CA THR A 39 -2.11 27.71 17.87
C THR A 39 -3.48 28.13 18.39
N TRP A 40 -3.89 27.63 19.56
CA TRP A 40 -5.17 28.03 20.13
C TRP A 40 -5.28 29.53 20.36
N ASN A 41 -6.41 30.08 19.92
CA ASN A 41 -6.84 31.45 20.12
C ASN A 41 -8.32 31.41 20.54
N SER A 42 -8.69 32.12 21.61
CA SER A 42 -10.07 32.15 22.11
C SER A 42 -11.09 32.62 21.08
N LYS A 43 -10.68 33.39 20.08
CA LYS A 43 -11.54 33.80 18.97
C LYS A 43 -12.01 32.62 18.12
N TYR A 44 -11.25 31.53 18.03
CA TYR A 44 -11.75 30.29 17.41
C TYR A 44 -12.91 29.67 18.17
N GLY A 45 -13.10 29.97 19.46
CA GLY A 45 -14.28 29.51 20.20
C GLY A 45 -15.56 30.32 19.92
N SER A 46 -15.46 31.48 19.25
CA SER A 46 -16.58 32.40 19.03
C SER A 46 -17.07 32.33 17.59
N GLN A 47 -18.31 31.87 17.38
CA GLN A 47 -18.89 31.71 16.04
C GLN A 47 -19.03 33.03 15.24
N THR A 48 -19.01 34.17 15.93
CA THR A 48 -19.12 35.49 15.31
C THR A 48 -17.78 36.06 14.87
N SER A 49 -16.67 35.51 15.38
CA SER A 49 -15.31 36.00 15.08
C SER A 49 -14.94 35.77 13.62
N THR A 50 -14.01 36.59 13.13
CA THR A 50 -13.44 36.42 11.79
C THR A 50 -12.66 35.11 11.69
N GLU A 51 -11.88 34.79 12.72
CA GLU A 51 -11.04 33.59 12.79
C GLU A 51 -11.88 32.29 12.73
N TYR A 52 -13.05 32.25 13.40
CA TYR A 52 -13.98 31.13 13.29
C TYR A 52 -14.56 31.00 11.88
N LYS A 53 -15.04 32.12 11.32
CA LYS A 53 -15.69 32.13 10.00
C LYS A 53 -14.74 31.74 8.88
N GLU A 54 -13.51 32.24 8.90
CA GLU A 54 -12.47 31.89 7.93
C GLU A 54 -12.09 30.41 8.01
N LEU A 55 -11.87 29.89 9.22
CA LEU A 55 -11.54 28.49 9.40
C LEU A 55 -12.71 27.57 9.01
N LYS A 56 -13.94 27.96 9.36
CA LYS A 56 -15.17 27.28 8.92
C LYS A 56 -15.23 27.18 7.40
N GLN A 57 -15.03 28.31 6.71
CA GLN A 57 -15.11 28.34 5.26
C GLN A 57 -14.05 27.42 4.63
N LYS A 58 -12.83 27.45 5.15
CA LYS A 58 -11.73 26.61 4.67
C LYS A 58 -11.99 25.12 4.85
N LEU A 59 -12.55 24.73 6.00
CA LEU A 59 -12.91 23.34 6.30
C LEU A 59 -14.06 22.87 5.40
N ILE A 60 -15.15 23.63 5.31
CA ILE A 60 -16.35 23.24 4.56
C ILE A 60 -16.06 23.18 3.05
N ASN A 61 -15.34 24.16 2.50
CA ASN A 61 -15.06 24.21 1.06
C ASN A 61 -14.24 23.04 0.54
N ASN A 62 -13.42 22.43 1.41
CA ASN A 62 -12.59 21.32 1.00
C ASN A 62 -13.31 19.98 1.17
N VAL A 63 -14.35 19.92 2.00
CA VAL A 63 -15.21 18.75 2.16
C VAL A 63 -16.36 18.84 1.14
N THR A 64 -16.04 18.55 -0.12
CA THR A 64 -17.01 18.49 -1.23
C THR A 64 -16.86 17.20 -2.02
N PHE A 65 -17.98 16.55 -2.33
CA PHE A 65 -18.00 15.27 -3.05
C PHE A 65 -18.91 15.36 -4.27
N VAL A 66 -18.34 15.07 -5.44
CA VAL A 66 -19.08 14.99 -6.71
C VAL A 66 -18.66 13.71 -7.41
N ASP A 67 -19.65 12.94 -7.86
CA ASP A 67 -19.38 11.82 -8.74
C ASP A 67 -18.96 12.30 -10.13
N GLY A 68 -17.67 12.17 -10.44
CA GLY A 68 -17.10 12.60 -11.71
C GLY A 68 -17.70 11.91 -12.94
N MET A 69 -18.34 10.74 -12.82
CA MET A 69 -18.88 10.00 -13.98
C MET A 69 -20.32 10.39 -14.33
N TYR A 70 -21.12 10.82 -13.34
CA TYR A 70 -22.54 11.14 -13.53
C TYR A 70 -22.96 12.52 -13.02
N GLY A 71 -22.03 13.29 -12.45
CA GLY A 71 -22.29 14.64 -11.92
C GLY A 71 -23.22 14.69 -10.70
N LYS A 72 -23.54 13.54 -10.08
CA LYS A 72 -24.44 13.49 -8.91
C LYS A 72 -23.70 13.88 -7.64
N GLN A 73 -24.35 14.72 -6.83
CA GLN A 73 -23.88 15.13 -5.51
C GLN A 73 -24.46 14.20 -4.44
N TYR A 74 -23.57 13.55 -3.70
CA TYR A 74 -23.92 12.58 -2.64
C TYR A 74 -23.70 13.15 -1.23
N HIS A 75 -22.93 14.24 -1.17
CA HIS A 75 -22.75 15.05 0.02
C HIS A 75 -23.86 16.09 0.12
N THR A 76 -24.62 16.09 1.21
CA THR A 76 -25.72 17.05 1.38
C THR A 76 -25.27 18.31 2.10
N ASN A 77 -24.49 18.15 3.17
CA ASN A 77 -24.20 19.25 4.07
C ASN A 77 -23.00 18.95 4.99
N THR A 78 -22.09 19.90 5.13
CA THR A 78 -21.03 19.91 6.16
C THR A 78 -21.28 21.07 7.11
N GLN A 79 -21.34 20.78 8.41
CA GLN A 79 -21.48 21.78 9.47
C GLN A 79 -20.27 21.75 10.38
N LEU A 80 -19.66 22.91 10.61
CA LEU A 80 -18.75 23.10 11.73
C LEU A 80 -19.55 23.32 13.01
N VAL A 81 -19.50 22.34 13.91
CA VAL A 81 -20.23 22.35 15.20
C VAL A 81 -19.53 23.25 16.20
N SER A 82 -18.22 23.10 16.35
CA SER A 82 -17.40 23.90 17.25
C SER A 82 -15.93 23.81 16.91
N ILE A 83 -15.15 24.77 17.40
CA ILE A 83 -13.69 24.68 17.45
C ILE A 83 -13.27 24.80 18.91
N GLN A 84 -12.45 23.87 19.37
CA GLN A 84 -12.10 23.70 20.78
C GLN A 84 -10.60 23.50 20.97
N ARG A 85 -10.16 23.70 22.21
CA ARG A 85 -8.79 23.45 22.65
C ARG A 85 -8.69 22.06 23.27
N ILE A 86 -7.73 21.24 22.86
CA ILE A 86 -7.36 20.04 23.64
C ILE A 86 -6.53 20.45 24.87
N ALA A 87 -7.02 20.16 26.07
CA ALA A 87 -6.28 20.30 27.31
C ALA A 87 -5.23 19.18 27.46
N GLY A 88 -4.04 19.49 27.98
CA GLY A 88 -3.02 18.49 28.30
C GLY A 88 -1.94 18.23 27.24
N MET A 89 -1.96 18.91 26.08
CA MET A 89 -0.86 18.82 25.10
C MET A 89 0.21 19.91 25.30
N PRO A 90 1.52 19.58 25.20
CA PRO A 90 2.61 20.52 25.52
C PRO A 90 2.78 21.67 24.53
N SER A 91 2.40 21.47 23.27
CA SER A 91 2.48 22.51 22.24
C SER A 91 1.19 23.33 22.21
N GLY A 92 1.31 24.65 21.97
CA GLY A 92 0.14 25.51 21.75
C GLY A 92 -0.73 25.10 20.54
N HIS A 93 -0.33 24.06 19.82
CA HIS A 93 -0.95 23.48 18.63
C HIS A 93 -2.04 22.44 18.97
N ASN A 94 -3.10 22.90 19.61
CA ASN A 94 -4.18 22.07 20.16
C ASN A 94 -5.57 22.50 19.70
N VAL A 95 -5.67 23.03 18.47
CA VAL A 95 -6.95 23.38 17.84
C VAL A 95 -7.60 22.11 17.27
N VAL A 96 -8.85 21.85 17.66
CA VAL A 96 -9.70 20.79 17.11
C VAL A 96 -10.99 21.38 16.57
N ALA A 97 -11.34 21.01 15.35
CA ALA A 97 -12.61 21.35 14.73
C ALA A 97 -13.54 20.13 14.72
N ASN A 98 -14.73 20.29 15.28
CA ASN A 98 -15.76 19.26 15.31
C ASN A 98 -16.71 19.49 14.12
N LEU A 99 -16.76 18.53 13.21
CA LEU A 99 -17.55 18.58 11.99
C LEU A 99 -18.72 17.59 12.07
N LYS A 100 -19.86 17.97 11.51
CA LYS A 100 -20.95 17.06 11.15
C LYS A 100 -21.10 17.03 9.64
N ILE A 101 -21.08 15.85 9.04
CA ILE A 101 -21.17 15.67 7.60
C ILE A 101 -22.34 14.73 7.33
N SER A 102 -23.24 15.16 6.46
CA SER A 102 -24.39 14.37 6.04
C SER A 102 -24.24 13.94 4.58
N PHE A 103 -24.59 12.69 4.31
CA PHE A 103 -24.59 12.10 2.98
C PHE A 103 -26.00 11.60 2.67
N THR A 104 -26.53 11.90 1.47
CA THR A 104 -27.80 11.30 1.00
C THR A 104 -27.64 9.82 0.74
N GLN A 105 -26.46 9.41 0.28
CA GLN A 105 -26.12 8.04 -0.01
C GLN A 105 -24.60 7.88 0.04
N LEU A 106 -24.13 6.79 0.63
CA LEU A 106 -22.72 6.43 0.60
C LEU A 106 -22.40 5.65 -0.66
N LYS A 107 -21.35 6.07 -1.36
CA LYS A 107 -20.63 5.23 -2.30
C LYS A 107 -19.62 4.36 -1.59
N HIS A 108 -19.22 3.32 -2.32
CA HIS A 108 -18.19 2.39 -1.91
C HIS A 108 -16.88 3.06 -1.41
N THR A 109 -16.47 4.17 -2.05
CA THR A 109 -15.19 4.85 -1.79
C THR A 109 -15.32 6.11 -0.92
N THR A 110 -16.53 6.46 -0.46
CA THR A 110 -16.79 7.77 0.18
C THR A 110 -15.89 8.04 1.38
N ALA A 111 -15.74 7.08 2.29
CA ALA A 111 -14.91 7.25 3.48
C ALA A 111 -13.43 7.42 3.10
N ILE A 112 -12.96 6.68 2.09
CA ILE A 112 -11.58 6.74 1.62
C ILE A 112 -11.29 8.13 1.04
N GLU A 113 -12.15 8.62 0.14
CA GLU A 113 -12.01 9.94 -0.46
C GLU A 113 -12.04 11.05 0.60
N LEU A 114 -12.97 10.95 1.56
CA LEU A 114 -13.05 11.89 2.68
C LEU A 114 -11.77 11.89 3.51
N GLN A 115 -11.24 10.72 3.83
CA GLN A 115 -10.01 10.59 4.60
C GLN A 115 -8.82 11.18 3.83
N GLU A 116 -8.68 10.91 2.53
CA GLU A 116 -7.61 11.48 1.72
C GLU A 116 -7.69 13.00 1.63
N ILE A 117 -8.89 13.57 1.48
CA ILE A 117 -9.11 15.02 1.49
C ILE A 117 -8.66 15.63 2.82
N LEU A 118 -9.07 15.04 3.94
CA LEU A 118 -8.77 15.55 5.27
C LEU A 118 -7.30 15.34 5.65
N GLU A 119 -6.70 14.20 5.36
CA GLU A 119 -5.28 13.94 5.68
C GLU A 119 -4.33 14.78 4.82
N ASN A 120 -4.75 15.22 3.62
CA ASN A 120 -3.96 16.10 2.76
C ASN A 120 -4.32 17.59 2.91
N LEU A 121 -5.29 17.92 3.77
CA LEU A 121 -5.71 19.30 3.99
C LEU A 121 -4.64 20.07 4.78
N ILE A 122 -4.04 21.08 4.15
CA ILE A 122 -3.01 21.92 4.77
C ILE A 122 -3.63 23.18 5.40
N ILE A 123 -3.49 23.32 6.72
CA ILE A 123 -3.90 24.51 7.48
C ILE A 123 -2.76 24.91 8.42
N GLY A 124 -2.32 26.18 8.35
CA GLY A 124 -1.18 26.65 9.15
C GLY A 124 0.14 25.97 8.78
N GLY A 125 0.27 25.49 7.53
CA GLY A 125 1.48 24.83 7.04
C GLY A 125 1.65 23.37 7.45
N GLN A 126 0.67 22.76 8.11
CA GLN A 126 0.68 21.33 8.45
C GLN A 126 -0.62 20.65 8.01
N ASN A 127 -0.53 19.35 7.77
CA ASN A 127 -1.68 18.50 7.44
C ASN A 127 -2.61 18.35 8.65
N THR A 128 -3.90 18.23 8.41
CA THR A 128 -4.86 17.93 9.47
C THR A 128 -4.91 16.43 9.78
N GLU A 129 -5.37 16.09 10.98
CA GLU A 129 -5.42 14.72 11.50
C GLU A 129 -6.83 14.40 11.97
N ILE A 130 -7.40 13.27 11.53
CA ILE A 130 -8.67 12.77 12.05
C ILE A 130 -8.38 12.09 13.40
N VAL A 131 -9.00 12.58 14.48
CA VAL A 131 -8.76 12.08 15.84
C VAL A 131 -9.90 11.21 16.34
N GLU A 132 -11.14 11.61 16.02
CA GLU A 132 -12.33 10.85 16.40
C GLU A 132 -13.32 10.82 15.24
N CYS A 133 -14.05 9.72 15.16
CA CYS A 133 -15.07 9.47 14.15
C CYS A 133 -16.21 8.71 14.80
N SER A 134 -17.43 9.21 14.66
CA SER A 134 -18.65 8.47 14.99
C SER A 134 -19.66 8.66 13.86
N SER A 135 -20.32 7.58 13.46
CA SER A 135 -21.34 7.59 12.42
C SER A 135 -22.57 6.86 12.92
N ASP A 136 -23.75 7.21 12.39
CA ASP A 136 -24.96 6.38 12.52
C ASP A 136 -24.86 5.08 11.72
N ASP A 137 -23.86 4.98 10.85
CA ASP A 137 -23.42 3.77 10.15
C ASP A 137 -22.34 3.01 10.96
N ASN A 138 -22.55 1.72 11.19
CA ASN A 138 -21.67 0.88 12.03
C ASN A 138 -20.28 0.63 11.42
N PHE A 139 -20.07 0.88 10.13
CA PHE A 139 -18.85 0.51 9.42
C PHE A 139 -18.00 1.71 9.01
N PHE A 140 -18.61 2.89 8.75
CA PHE A 140 -17.90 4.06 8.25
C PHE A 140 -16.67 4.46 9.10
N CYS A 141 -16.84 4.51 10.42
CA CYS A 141 -15.80 4.89 11.38
C CYS A 141 -15.00 3.71 11.93
N SER A 142 -15.28 2.48 11.48
CA SER A 142 -14.64 1.27 11.99
C SER A 142 -13.26 1.10 11.37
N ILE A 143 -12.26 1.69 12.03
CA ILE A 143 -10.86 1.59 11.63
C ILE A 143 -10.27 0.28 12.17
N PRO A 144 -9.72 -0.61 11.31
CA PRO A 144 -9.03 -1.81 11.75
C PRO A 144 -7.84 -1.47 12.66
N THR A 145 -7.82 -2.02 13.87
CA THR A 145 -6.66 -1.91 14.78
C THR A 145 -5.81 -3.18 14.79
N ASN A 146 -4.61 -3.08 15.36
CA ASN A 146 -3.64 -4.18 15.39
C ASN A 146 -3.25 -4.73 14.01
N VAL A 147 -3.28 -3.88 12.98
CA VAL A 147 -2.78 -4.23 11.66
C VAL A 147 -1.26 -4.39 11.72
N ASN A 148 -0.77 -5.54 11.28
CA ASN A 148 0.64 -5.84 11.16
C ASN A 148 0.97 -6.35 9.75
N VAL A 149 2.16 -6.03 9.26
CA VAL A 149 2.62 -6.45 7.95
C VAL A 149 3.99 -7.11 8.06
N ARG A 150 4.21 -8.15 7.27
CA ARG A 150 5.50 -8.83 7.20
C ARG A 150 5.76 -9.38 5.80
N PRO A 151 7.02 -9.63 5.41
CA PRO A 151 7.32 -10.24 4.12
C PRO A 151 6.60 -11.60 3.95
N GLY A 152 6.17 -11.87 2.73
CA GLY A 152 5.56 -13.15 2.30
C GLY A 152 6.56 -14.29 2.22
N LYS A 153 6.07 -15.48 1.86
CA LYS A 153 6.96 -16.61 1.56
C LYS A 153 7.70 -16.36 0.23
N LYS A 154 7.00 -15.83 -0.78
CA LYS A 154 7.63 -15.42 -2.04
C LYS A 154 8.17 -13.99 -1.95
N SER A 155 9.16 -13.69 -2.79
CA SER A 155 9.75 -12.35 -2.98
C SER A 155 8.75 -11.32 -3.49
N THR A 156 7.62 -11.76 -4.04
CA THR A 156 6.57 -10.91 -4.62
C THR A 156 5.32 -10.80 -3.75
N GLU A 157 5.43 -11.11 -2.46
CA GLU A 157 4.30 -11.21 -1.53
C GLU A 157 4.57 -10.47 -0.21
N ILE A 158 3.50 -9.91 0.37
CA ILE A 158 3.44 -9.42 1.76
C ILE A 158 2.27 -10.11 2.45
N VAL A 159 2.47 -10.51 3.71
CA VAL A 159 1.40 -10.97 4.59
C VAL A 159 0.91 -9.81 5.44
N VAL A 160 -0.40 -9.58 5.40
CA VAL A 160 -1.10 -8.63 6.26
C VAL A 160 -1.84 -9.43 7.31
N GLY A 161 -1.66 -9.09 8.58
CA GLY A 161 -2.40 -9.64 9.71
C GLY A 161 -3.15 -8.53 10.44
N TRP A 162 -4.26 -8.89 11.09
CA TRP A 162 -5.04 -7.98 11.90
C TRP A 162 -5.84 -8.75 12.95
N LYS A 163 -6.28 -8.04 13.99
CA LYS A 163 -7.24 -8.61 14.94
C LYS A 163 -8.63 -8.54 14.32
N THR A 164 -9.31 -9.68 14.23
CA THR A 164 -10.71 -9.73 13.83
C THR A 164 -11.58 -9.17 14.95
N PHE A 165 -12.50 -8.26 14.61
CA PHE A 165 -13.50 -7.71 15.53
C PHE A 165 -14.83 -8.45 15.46
N THR A 166 -14.82 -9.66 14.92
CA THR A 166 -15.99 -10.34 14.39
C THR A 166 -16.82 -11.11 15.42
N ASP A 167 -16.64 -10.87 16.71
CA ASP A 167 -17.55 -11.40 17.72
C ASP A 167 -18.89 -10.64 17.58
N GLY A 168 -19.81 -11.20 16.77
CA GLY A 168 -21.18 -10.70 16.54
C GLY A 168 -21.50 -10.18 15.13
N PHE A 169 -20.52 -9.81 14.29
CA PHE A 169 -20.78 -9.26 12.94
C PHE A 169 -20.75 -10.30 11.81
N ASN A 170 -19.98 -11.39 11.98
CA ASN A 170 -19.94 -12.47 10.99
C ASN A 170 -21.23 -13.29 10.97
N ASP A 171 -21.89 -13.43 12.13
CA ASP A 171 -23.09 -14.26 12.28
C ASP A 171 -24.31 -13.69 11.55
N ASN A 172 -24.28 -12.38 11.24
CA ASN A 172 -25.41 -11.67 10.63
C ASN A 172 -25.23 -11.37 9.12
N GLY A 173 -24.09 -11.75 8.51
CA GLY A 173 -23.86 -11.57 7.07
C GLY A 173 -23.72 -10.13 6.57
N TYR A 174 -23.62 -9.13 7.45
CA TYR A 174 -23.44 -7.72 7.10
C TYR A 174 -22.00 -7.36 6.69
N TYR A 175 -21.05 -8.17 7.14
CA TYR A 175 -19.65 -8.05 6.79
C TYR A 175 -19.39 -8.67 5.41
N ARG A 176 -18.78 -7.92 4.48
CA ARG A 176 -18.40 -8.45 3.17
C ARG A 176 -16.93 -8.83 3.11
N HIS A 177 -16.00 -7.88 3.06
CA HIS A 177 -14.58 -8.16 2.81
C HIS A 177 -13.69 -7.16 3.53
N HIS A 178 -12.42 -7.52 3.78
CA HIS A 178 -11.41 -6.52 4.14
C HIS A 178 -10.80 -5.99 2.84
N ARG A 179 -10.64 -4.68 2.76
CA ARG A 179 -10.06 -3.98 1.63
C ARG A 179 -8.65 -3.51 1.97
N PHE A 180 -7.71 -3.78 1.09
CA PHE A 180 -6.31 -3.37 1.22
C PHE A 180 -5.95 -2.37 0.15
N VAL A 181 -5.29 -1.29 0.55
CA VAL A 181 -4.58 -0.38 -0.35
C VAL A 181 -3.11 -0.44 -0.01
N TYR A 182 -2.29 -0.63 -1.04
CA TYR A 182 -0.84 -0.59 -0.86
C TYR A 182 -0.19 0.33 -1.89
N ASN A 183 0.86 1.02 -1.46
CA ASN A 183 1.64 1.95 -2.27
C ASN A 183 3.14 1.76 -2.04
N ILE A 184 3.94 2.05 -3.07
CA ILE A 184 5.40 2.04 -3.00
C ILE A 184 5.86 3.30 -2.28
N SER A 185 6.55 3.14 -1.15
CA SER A 185 7.01 4.27 -0.31
C SER A 185 8.01 5.23 -0.99
N SER A 186 8.69 4.80 -2.06
CA SER A 186 9.72 5.60 -2.74
C SER A 186 9.21 6.42 -3.94
N THR A 187 7.94 6.32 -4.30
CA THR A 187 7.34 7.10 -5.40
C THR A 187 6.17 7.90 -4.86
N ALA A 188 6.28 9.22 -4.86
CA ALA A 188 5.19 10.14 -4.54
C ALA A 188 3.95 9.93 -5.44
N ASN A 189 4.13 9.29 -6.61
CA ASN A 189 3.05 8.76 -7.43
C ASN A 189 2.79 7.31 -7.04
N GLY A 190 2.14 7.09 -5.89
CA GLY A 190 1.70 5.78 -5.46
C GLY A 190 0.71 5.19 -6.47
N THR A 191 1.03 4.03 -7.05
CA THR A 191 0.03 3.27 -7.79
C THR A 191 -0.84 2.55 -6.77
N THR A 192 -1.99 3.15 -6.43
CA THR A 192 -2.94 2.58 -5.47
C THR A 192 -3.53 1.29 -6.05
N THR A 193 -3.09 0.18 -5.51
CA THR A 193 -3.53 -1.16 -5.91
C THR A 193 -4.37 -1.77 -4.81
N TRP A 194 -5.50 -2.33 -5.23
CA TRP A 194 -6.54 -2.86 -4.35
C TRP A 194 -6.45 -4.38 -4.28
N ALA A 195 -6.65 -4.92 -3.09
CA ALA A 195 -6.92 -6.34 -2.89
C ALA A 195 -8.08 -6.48 -1.90
N ASP A 196 -8.87 -7.54 -2.04
CA ASP A 196 -10.00 -7.83 -1.19
C ASP A 196 -9.88 -9.24 -0.59
N THR A 197 -10.32 -9.44 0.65
CA THR A 197 -10.35 -10.77 1.25
C THR A 197 -11.54 -11.00 2.17
N LEU A 198 -12.09 -12.20 2.11
CA LEU A 198 -13.08 -12.72 3.06
C LEU A 198 -12.45 -13.22 4.37
N SER A 199 -11.12 -13.31 4.43
CA SER A 199 -10.43 -14.07 5.48
C SER A 199 -10.53 -13.45 6.88
N THR A 200 -10.47 -14.31 7.90
CA THR A 200 -10.45 -13.98 9.32
C THR A 200 -9.01 -13.79 9.82
N GLY A 201 -8.48 -12.57 9.63
CA GLY A 201 -7.33 -12.07 10.38
C GLY A 201 -5.97 -12.13 9.67
N ILE A 202 -5.84 -12.83 8.54
CA ILE A 202 -4.61 -12.86 7.74
C ILE A 202 -4.93 -12.88 6.24
N SER A 203 -4.17 -12.14 5.43
CA SER A 203 -4.23 -12.17 3.96
C SER A 203 -2.86 -12.03 3.33
N ILE A 204 -2.75 -12.44 2.07
CA ILE A 204 -1.53 -12.34 1.25
C ILE A 204 -1.79 -11.36 0.11
N VAL A 205 -1.00 -10.30 0.06
CA VAL A 205 -0.96 -9.36 -1.06
C VAL A 205 0.17 -9.80 -2.00
N GLY A 206 -0.19 -10.26 -3.19
CA GLY A 206 0.75 -10.76 -4.22
C GLY A 206 0.98 -9.77 -5.36
N GLY A 207 1.77 -10.19 -6.36
CA GLY A 207 2.07 -9.37 -7.55
C GLY A 207 3.04 -8.22 -7.29
N LEU A 208 3.73 -8.22 -6.16
CA LEU A 208 4.63 -7.16 -5.74
C LEU A 208 6.02 -7.30 -6.37
N LYS A 209 6.75 -6.19 -6.43
CA LYS A 209 8.16 -6.20 -6.84
C LYS A 209 9.04 -6.74 -5.71
N PRO A 210 10.00 -7.64 -5.99
CA PRO A 210 10.99 -8.07 -5.03
C PRO A 210 11.82 -6.91 -4.45
N PHE A 211 12.30 -7.11 -3.22
CA PHE A 211 13.14 -6.16 -2.49
C PHE A 211 12.69 -4.69 -2.55
N THR A 212 11.39 -4.46 -2.45
CA THR A 212 10.76 -3.15 -2.60
C THR A 212 9.96 -2.81 -1.34
N HIS A 213 10.05 -1.55 -0.89
CA HIS A 213 9.34 -1.08 0.30
C HIS A 213 7.92 -0.68 -0.05
N TYR A 214 6.95 -1.31 0.62
CA TYR A 214 5.53 -1.05 0.48
C TYR A 214 4.95 -0.59 1.81
N CYS A 215 3.99 0.33 1.74
CA CYS A 215 3.14 0.71 2.86
C CYS A 215 1.70 0.31 2.54
N ILE A 216 1.08 -0.41 3.47
CA ILE A 216 -0.26 -0.97 3.34
C ILE A 216 -1.18 -0.29 4.34
N ARG A 217 -2.33 0.16 3.86
CA ARG A 217 -3.48 0.60 4.65
C ARG A 217 -4.61 -0.42 4.48
N MET A 218 -5.44 -0.57 5.51
CA MET A 218 -6.55 -1.51 5.52
C MET A 218 -7.84 -0.82 5.96
N ALA A 219 -8.94 -1.10 5.27
CA ALA A 219 -10.28 -0.69 5.65
C ALA A 219 -11.19 -1.92 5.74
N ILE A 220 -12.25 -1.80 6.52
CA ILE A 220 -13.37 -2.74 6.48
C ILE A 220 -14.36 -2.27 5.43
N GLU A 221 -14.90 -3.23 4.68
CA GLU A 221 -15.92 -2.98 3.67
C GLU A 221 -17.21 -3.72 4.06
N SER A 222 -18.27 -2.93 4.25
CA SER A 222 -19.63 -3.46 4.35
C SER A 222 -20.24 -3.60 2.95
N PHE A 223 -21.47 -4.10 2.87
CA PHE A 223 -22.20 -4.11 1.60
C PHE A 223 -22.51 -2.72 1.03
N LYS A 224 -22.45 -1.67 1.86
CA LYS A 224 -22.78 -0.28 1.52
C LYS A 224 -21.54 0.52 1.15
N ALA A 225 -20.53 0.53 2.00
CA ALA A 225 -19.35 1.37 1.85
C ALA A 225 -18.09 0.82 2.54
N SER A 226 -16.94 1.32 2.10
CA SER A 226 -15.69 1.20 2.86
C SER A 226 -15.74 2.14 4.06
N GLY A 227 -15.15 1.71 5.18
CA GLY A 227 -14.77 2.60 6.27
C GLY A 227 -13.44 3.32 6.02
N PHE A 228 -13.00 4.09 7.01
CA PHE A 228 -11.66 4.69 7.00
C PHE A 228 -10.55 3.64 7.02
N PHE A 229 -9.47 3.98 6.33
CA PHE A 229 -8.21 3.27 6.36
C PHE A 229 -7.50 3.42 7.70
N SER A 230 -6.89 2.32 8.12
CA SER A 230 -5.88 2.31 9.17
C SER A 230 -4.66 3.16 8.81
N GLU A 231 -3.88 3.49 9.84
CA GLU A 231 -2.53 4.03 9.68
C GLU A 231 -1.67 3.09 8.82
N PRO A 232 -0.86 3.63 7.90
CA PRO A 232 -0.04 2.82 7.02
C PRO A 232 0.95 1.98 7.82
N LYS A 233 1.04 0.69 7.47
CA LYS A 233 2.06 -0.21 7.97
C LYS A 233 2.99 -0.60 6.84
N CYS A 234 4.28 -0.34 7.03
CA CYS A 234 5.27 -0.51 5.98
C CYS A 234 6.14 -1.75 6.23
N THR A 235 6.47 -2.45 5.14
CA THR A 235 7.45 -3.53 5.15
C THR A 235 8.14 -3.63 3.79
N ARG A 236 9.20 -4.42 3.70
CA ARG A 236 9.93 -4.66 2.45
C ARG A 236 9.74 -6.11 2.03
N THR A 237 9.39 -6.34 0.77
CA THR A 237 9.35 -7.69 0.21
C THR A 237 10.71 -8.39 0.29
N ASN A 238 10.71 -9.72 0.31
CA ASN A 238 11.95 -10.50 0.35
C ASN A 238 12.80 -10.27 -0.90
N GLN A 239 14.10 -10.57 -0.77
CA GLN A 239 15.02 -10.55 -1.90
C GLN A 239 14.71 -11.66 -2.90
N ASP A 240 15.15 -11.46 -4.13
CA ASP A 240 15.14 -12.46 -5.19
C ASP A 240 16.49 -12.43 -5.94
N LYS A 241 16.63 -13.35 -6.88
CA LYS A 241 17.71 -13.35 -7.85
C LYS A 241 17.59 -12.15 -8.80
N PRO A 242 18.71 -11.62 -9.31
CA PRO A 242 18.66 -10.56 -10.32
C PRO A 242 17.87 -10.97 -11.57
N SER A 243 17.01 -10.08 -12.06
CA SER A 243 16.21 -10.31 -13.27
C SER A 243 16.86 -9.76 -14.53
N ILE A 244 17.84 -8.86 -14.41
CA ILE A 244 18.56 -8.27 -15.54
C ILE A 244 20.00 -8.82 -15.54
N PRO A 245 20.46 -9.44 -16.64
CA PRO A 245 21.83 -9.92 -16.74
C PRO A 245 22.83 -8.76 -16.97
N PRO A 246 24.10 -8.92 -16.59
CA PRO A 246 25.16 -8.00 -17.00
C PRO A 246 25.47 -8.15 -18.49
N ILE A 247 25.96 -7.09 -19.13
CA ILE A 247 26.34 -7.12 -20.54
C ILE A 247 27.74 -7.75 -20.65
N ILE A 248 27.93 -8.75 -21.51
CA ILE A 248 29.27 -9.27 -21.83
C ILE A 248 29.92 -8.30 -22.80
N LEU A 249 31.08 -7.76 -22.44
CA LEU A 249 31.83 -6.78 -23.23
C LEU A 249 32.78 -7.47 -24.21
N SER A 250 33.45 -8.53 -23.77
CA SER A 250 34.40 -9.28 -24.58
C SER A 250 34.51 -10.72 -24.09
N ALA A 251 34.69 -11.67 -25.03
CA ALA A 251 35.03 -13.04 -24.71
C ALA A 251 35.81 -13.68 -25.85
N TYR A 252 36.97 -14.24 -25.54
CA TYR A 252 37.85 -14.86 -26.53
C TYR A 252 38.78 -15.89 -25.89
N ASN A 253 39.24 -16.85 -26.69
CA ASN A 253 40.23 -17.83 -26.27
C ASN A 253 41.60 -17.17 -26.11
N THR A 254 42.28 -17.48 -25.01
CA THR A 254 43.66 -17.05 -24.76
C THR A 254 44.66 -18.18 -24.98
N SER A 255 44.20 -19.44 -25.01
CA SER A 255 45.00 -20.61 -25.38
C SER A 255 44.11 -21.79 -25.82
N HIS A 256 44.72 -22.97 -25.99
CA HIS A 256 44.00 -24.24 -26.22
C HIS A 256 43.25 -24.73 -24.97
N VAL A 257 43.50 -24.17 -23.79
CA VAL A 257 42.83 -24.53 -22.52
C VAL A 257 42.42 -23.31 -21.68
N SER A 258 42.33 -22.13 -22.28
CA SER A 258 41.91 -20.92 -21.56
C SER A 258 41.03 -19.97 -22.36
N ILE A 259 40.07 -19.37 -21.68
CA ILE A 259 39.09 -18.41 -22.23
C ILE A 259 39.01 -17.21 -21.31
N PHE A 260 39.18 -16.02 -21.87
CA PHE A 260 38.94 -14.75 -21.20
C PHE A 260 37.49 -14.31 -21.40
N VAL A 261 36.87 -13.77 -20.36
CA VAL A 261 35.55 -13.13 -20.41
C VAL A 261 35.55 -11.84 -19.59
N GLU A 262 34.94 -10.80 -20.11
CA GLU A 262 34.76 -9.50 -19.49
C GLU A 262 33.29 -9.07 -19.57
N TRP A 263 32.78 -8.47 -18.51
CA TRP A 263 31.40 -8.02 -18.39
C TRP A 263 31.30 -6.61 -17.80
N ASN A 264 30.19 -5.96 -18.11
CA ASN A 264 29.82 -4.67 -17.56
C ASN A 264 29.22 -4.84 -16.15
N GLN A 265 29.75 -4.06 -15.20
CA GLN A 265 29.30 -4.06 -13.81
C GLN A 265 27.96 -3.33 -13.61
N THR A 266 27.51 -2.53 -14.57
CA THR A 266 26.30 -1.71 -14.41
C THR A 266 25.01 -2.50 -14.69
N ILE A 267 24.57 -3.31 -13.72
CA ILE A 267 23.18 -3.80 -13.70
C ILE A 267 22.31 -2.70 -13.05
N PRO A 268 21.22 -2.24 -13.71
CA PRO A 268 20.32 -1.24 -13.14
C PRO A 268 19.80 -1.64 -11.76
N ARG A 269 19.71 -0.68 -10.83
CA ARG A 269 19.26 -0.95 -9.44
C ARG A 269 17.95 -1.75 -9.39
N ALA A 270 17.02 -1.42 -10.29
CA ALA A 270 15.71 -2.04 -10.42
C ALA A 270 15.73 -3.52 -10.83
N GLY A 271 16.82 -4.01 -11.44
CA GLY A 271 16.97 -5.40 -11.89
C GLY A 271 17.68 -6.32 -10.90
N TRP A 272 18.26 -5.77 -9.83
CA TRP A 272 18.96 -6.58 -8.82
C TRP A 272 18.02 -7.38 -7.93
N ASN A 273 16.80 -6.89 -7.69
CA ASN A 273 15.80 -7.53 -6.82
C ASN A 273 16.33 -7.92 -5.43
N GLY A 274 17.36 -7.23 -4.95
CA GLY A 274 18.07 -7.56 -3.72
C GLY A 274 19.27 -6.67 -3.48
N ILE A 275 20.09 -7.03 -2.50
CA ILE A 275 21.40 -6.42 -2.25
C ILE A 275 22.40 -7.11 -3.18
N PRO A 276 23.09 -6.37 -4.07
CA PRO A 276 24.11 -6.93 -4.93
C PRO A 276 25.25 -7.53 -4.09
N ILE A 277 25.64 -8.77 -4.37
CA ILE A 277 26.85 -9.38 -3.76
C ILE A 277 27.94 -9.69 -4.78
N GLY A 278 27.64 -9.59 -6.08
CA GLY A 278 28.61 -9.69 -7.17
C GLY A 278 28.07 -10.41 -8.40
N TYR A 279 28.93 -11.19 -9.06
CA TYR A 279 28.64 -11.89 -10.32
C TYR A 279 28.96 -13.38 -10.23
N GLN A 280 28.35 -14.17 -11.10
CA GLN A 280 28.69 -15.57 -11.31
C GLN A 280 28.99 -15.80 -12.79
N VAL A 281 30.14 -16.41 -13.06
CA VAL A 281 30.52 -16.89 -14.39
C VAL A 281 30.35 -18.40 -14.40
N ASP A 282 29.51 -18.91 -15.30
CA ASP A 282 29.27 -20.32 -15.53
C ASP A 282 29.84 -20.72 -16.90
N TRP A 283 30.50 -21.86 -16.95
CA TRP A 283 30.88 -22.54 -18.18
C TRP A 283 30.44 -24.01 -18.08
N VAL A 284 30.40 -24.72 -19.21
CA VAL A 284 29.79 -26.07 -19.30
C VAL A 284 30.30 -27.05 -18.21
N VAL A 285 31.53 -26.87 -17.74
CA VAL A 285 32.18 -27.78 -16.79
C VAL A 285 32.44 -27.17 -15.40
N GLY A 286 31.92 -25.98 -15.10
CA GLY A 286 32.12 -25.35 -13.80
C GLY A 286 31.50 -23.97 -13.65
N ASN A 287 31.61 -23.41 -12.44
CA ASN A 287 31.22 -22.03 -12.18
C ASN A 287 32.14 -21.37 -11.16
N ARG A 288 32.11 -20.04 -11.11
CA ARG A 288 32.84 -19.27 -10.11
C ARG A 288 32.11 -17.97 -9.77
N ASN A 289 32.16 -17.60 -8.50
CA ASN A 289 31.60 -16.36 -7.97
C ASN A 289 32.66 -15.27 -7.86
N PHE A 290 32.23 -14.03 -8.08
CA PHE A 290 33.04 -12.82 -8.06
C PHE A 290 32.33 -11.73 -7.26
N GLY A 291 33.08 -10.77 -6.74
CA GLY A 291 32.57 -9.60 -6.04
C GLY A 291 31.96 -8.55 -6.99
N ILE A 292 31.41 -7.49 -6.41
CA ILE A 292 30.72 -6.43 -7.17
C ILE A 292 31.68 -5.55 -8.00
N ASN A 293 32.96 -5.51 -7.61
CA ASN A 293 34.00 -4.74 -8.29
C ASN A 293 34.81 -5.58 -9.30
N ASP A 294 34.48 -6.85 -9.48
CA ASP A 294 35.09 -7.69 -10.50
C ASP A 294 34.36 -7.53 -11.84
N SER A 295 35.12 -7.42 -12.93
CA SER A 295 34.57 -7.22 -14.29
C SER A 295 35.08 -8.23 -15.30
N TYR A 296 36.02 -9.11 -14.92
CA TYR A 296 36.59 -10.10 -15.85
C TYR A 296 37.02 -11.37 -15.14
N TYR A 297 37.17 -12.43 -15.93
CA TYR A 297 37.72 -13.70 -15.46
C TYR A 297 38.47 -14.43 -16.60
N ASN A 298 39.57 -15.09 -16.26
CA ASN A 298 40.29 -15.99 -17.16
C ASN A 298 40.06 -17.44 -16.72
N ILE A 299 39.26 -18.16 -17.48
CA ILE A 299 38.90 -19.55 -17.23
C ILE A 299 40.07 -20.42 -17.68
N THR A 300 40.63 -21.22 -16.79
CA THR A 300 41.78 -22.11 -17.06
C THR A 300 41.53 -23.56 -16.66
N THR A 301 40.32 -23.89 -16.19
CA THR A 301 39.99 -25.20 -15.63
C THR A 301 38.89 -25.91 -16.42
N GLY A 302 39.11 -27.20 -16.68
CA GLY A 302 38.15 -28.08 -17.36
C GLY A 302 37.98 -27.83 -18.86
N LEU A 303 38.83 -26.99 -19.47
CA LEU A 303 38.78 -26.70 -20.90
C LEU A 303 39.60 -27.72 -21.70
N ARG A 304 39.11 -28.07 -22.89
CA ARG A 304 39.75 -28.96 -23.85
C ARG A 304 40.15 -28.17 -25.11
N PRO A 305 41.25 -28.54 -25.78
CA PRO A 305 41.62 -27.97 -27.07
C PRO A 305 40.51 -28.07 -28.11
N TYR A 306 40.45 -27.09 -29.00
CA TYR A 306 39.56 -27.06 -30.16
C TYR A 306 38.09 -27.40 -29.85
N THR A 307 37.59 -26.93 -28.71
CA THR A 307 36.25 -27.28 -28.21
C THR A 307 35.42 -26.01 -27.99
N TRP A 308 34.16 -26.02 -28.42
CA TRP A 308 33.21 -24.93 -28.20
C TRP A 308 32.70 -24.93 -26.75
N TYR A 309 32.75 -23.76 -26.12
CA TYR A 309 32.23 -23.52 -24.78
C TYR A 309 31.22 -22.38 -24.80
N THR A 310 30.11 -22.56 -24.08
CA THR A 310 29.18 -21.48 -23.76
C THR A 310 29.55 -20.90 -22.41
N ILE A 311 29.93 -19.63 -22.39
CA ILE A 311 30.23 -18.86 -21.17
C ILE A 311 29.01 -18.03 -20.82
N LYS A 312 28.54 -18.09 -19.58
CA LYS A 312 27.40 -17.33 -19.08
C LYS A 312 27.84 -16.43 -17.93
N VAL A 313 27.34 -15.20 -17.91
CA VAL A 313 27.59 -14.25 -16.82
C VAL A 313 26.25 -13.76 -16.26
N SER A 314 26.09 -13.83 -14.94
CA SER A 314 24.89 -13.38 -14.21
C SER A 314 25.24 -12.48 -13.03
N GLY A 315 24.33 -11.59 -12.66
CA GLY A 315 24.39 -10.91 -11.37
C GLY A 315 23.97 -11.86 -10.24
N ARG A 316 24.43 -11.60 -9.03
CA ARG A 316 24.17 -12.43 -7.85
C ARG A 316 23.70 -11.62 -6.64
N THR A 317 22.68 -12.13 -5.95
CA THR A 317 22.26 -11.71 -4.60
C THR A 317 22.47 -12.87 -3.62
N ILE A 318 22.12 -12.66 -2.35
CA ILE A 318 22.14 -13.75 -1.35
C ILE A 318 21.21 -14.93 -1.71
N VAL A 319 20.21 -14.70 -2.57
CA VAL A 319 19.28 -15.72 -3.05
C VAL A 319 19.93 -16.59 -4.14
N GLY A 320 20.89 -16.03 -4.88
CA GLY A 320 21.67 -16.75 -5.88
C GLY A 320 21.91 -15.95 -7.16
N ALA A 321 22.46 -16.65 -8.16
CA ALA A 321 22.66 -16.14 -9.51
C ALA A 321 21.33 -15.97 -10.25
N GLY A 322 21.21 -14.84 -10.95
CA GLY A 322 20.00 -14.43 -11.67
C GLY A 322 20.01 -14.75 -13.15
N ALA A 323 19.29 -13.93 -13.92
CA ALA A 323 19.34 -13.97 -15.38
C ALA A 323 20.79 -13.84 -15.87
N SER A 324 21.13 -14.59 -16.93
CA SER A 324 22.48 -14.61 -17.49
C SER A 324 22.47 -14.22 -18.97
N ASN A 325 23.52 -13.52 -19.39
CA ASN A 325 23.89 -13.40 -20.80
C ASN A 325 24.91 -14.49 -21.13
N ALA A 326 24.90 -14.96 -22.38
CA ALA A 326 25.74 -16.08 -22.82
C ALA A 326 26.48 -15.73 -24.11
N VAL A 327 27.71 -16.25 -24.24
CA VAL A 327 28.54 -16.13 -25.44
C VAL A 327 29.24 -17.47 -25.73
N GLN A 328 29.39 -17.82 -27.00
CA GLN A 328 30.12 -19.01 -27.41
C GLN A 328 31.55 -18.65 -27.81
N VAL A 329 32.51 -19.41 -27.27
CA VAL A 329 33.94 -19.26 -27.56
C VAL A 329 34.53 -20.64 -27.82
N ARG A 330 35.35 -20.78 -28.85
CA ARG A 330 36.11 -22.01 -29.12
C ARG A 330 37.54 -21.85 -28.65
N THR A 331 38.06 -22.80 -27.90
CA THR A 331 39.49 -22.84 -27.54
C THR A 331 40.38 -23.04 -28.78
N SER A 332 41.63 -22.59 -28.71
CA SER A 332 42.58 -22.80 -29.82
C SER A 332 42.86 -24.28 -30.05
N GLU A 333 43.36 -24.60 -31.24
CA GLU A 333 43.98 -25.89 -31.52
C GLU A 333 45.27 -26.06 -30.70
N TRP A 334 45.59 -27.30 -30.36
CA TRP A 334 46.89 -27.65 -29.80
C TRP A 334 47.91 -27.70 -30.95
N CYS A 335 48.81 -26.72 -31.02
CA CYS A 335 49.94 -26.78 -31.95
C CYS A 335 50.98 -27.79 -31.44
N LYS A 336 51.28 -28.81 -32.25
CA LYS A 336 52.32 -29.80 -31.98
C LYS A 336 53.73 -29.23 -32.13
#